data_AF-A0A091FVY8-F1
#
_entry.id   AF-A0A091FVY8-F1
#
_cell.length_a   1.000
_cell.length_b   1.000
_cell.length_c   1.000
_cell.angle_alpha   90.00
_cell.angle_beta   90.00
_cell.angle_gamma   90.00
#
_symmetry.space_group_name_H-M   'P 1'
#
loop_
_entity.id
_entity.type
_entity.pdbx_description
1 polymer ?
#
loop_
_entity_poly.entity_id
_entity_poly.type
_entity_poly.pdbx_seq_one_letter_code
_entity_poly.pdbx_strand_id
1 'polypeptide(L)'
;QKFQSGTITVGEFFTLLQVHIPIQKPRHSHVPANGGISAPPTPEDLIYSQYIYRPKLRIYEEDCQALSEKIEELKEYTTIQDQLLVNVNRSLWEVMRTCSDEELKNFGVELNKMKSYFTKESKILAHNEKATLYSKLLQSAQEQHEKLKSRMEKLDELIEEAESCLAALESVNVQQVRACFALFSHHFFPFLSELKILEAEEEELQSVLHSMGLVCLCRELLDLETQNEQMLAEMDQLREEEKRYRDLLESYKVMVSFFPLFSFTEWEIIEWSEQQAVFTFLYDSIELTVVFGPPIDGDTFGEDPSRNIVSLSFESLLDEEEAPPSSCLVQRLIFQFIESQGCWQEKCPMLQYLPQVLHDVSLVVSHCRTLGEEIEFLERWGGKFNLLKTDIDDTKVKLLFSSSTVFAKFEVTLSLSASYPSASLPFAVQKRIGNIGEEEVSAVLADVPTGHHYLRRIVSSIHQTLLQDPR
;
A
#
# COMPACT_ATOMS: atom_id res chain seq x y z
N GLN A 1 -6.93 22.05 -42.80
CA GLN A 1 -6.68 21.02 -43.82
C GLN A 1 -7.37 19.69 -43.49
N LYS A 2 -7.08 19.03 -42.36
CA LYS A 2 -7.76 17.77 -41.93
C LYS A 2 -9.30 17.82 -41.94
N PHE A 3 -9.88 18.94 -41.48
CA PHE A 3 -11.33 19.17 -41.49
C PHE A 3 -11.93 19.14 -42.91
N GLN A 4 -11.24 19.75 -43.88
CA GLN A 4 -11.69 19.85 -45.27
C GLN A 4 -11.50 18.54 -46.05
N SER A 5 -10.50 17.72 -45.68
CA SER A 5 -10.23 16.41 -46.28
C SER A 5 -11.06 15.26 -45.70
N GLY A 6 -11.88 15.51 -44.66
CA GLY A 6 -12.70 14.48 -44.02
C GLY A 6 -11.91 13.51 -43.12
N THR A 7 -10.62 13.78 -42.90
CA THR A 7 -9.72 12.96 -42.08
C THR A 7 -9.63 13.45 -40.64
N ILE A 8 -10.58 14.29 -40.21
CA ILE A 8 -10.65 14.81 -38.84
C ILE A 8 -11.37 13.81 -37.93
N THR A 9 -10.83 13.58 -36.74
CA THR A 9 -11.51 12.78 -35.71
C THR A 9 -12.56 13.61 -34.98
N VAL A 10 -13.48 12.95 -34.28
CA VAL A 10 -14.49 13.64 -33.45
C VAL A 10 -13.83 14.47 -32.35
N GLY A 11 -12.77 13.96 -31.71
CA GLY A 11 -12.00 14.70 -30.71
C GLY A 11 -11.25 15.93 -31.25
N GLU A 12 -10.63 15.79 -32.43
CA GLU A 12 -10.00 16.91 -33.13
C GLU A 12 -11.03 17.98 -33.56
N PHE A 13 -12.24 17.55 -33.95
CA PHE A 13 -13.33 18.46 -34.29
C PHE A 13 -13.82 19.27 -33.08
N PHE A 14 -14.00 18.65 -31.91
CA PHE A 14 -14.31 19.38 -30.69
C PHE A 14 -13.20 20.36 -30.29
N THR A 15 -11.94 19.96 -30.49
CA THR A 15 -10.78 20.84 -30.24
C THR A 15 -10.78 22.05 -31.18
N LEU A 16 -11.08 21.85 -32.47
CA LEU A 16 -11.20 22.92 -33.46
C LEU A 16 -12.27 23.96 -33.05
N LEU A 17 -13.38 23.49 -32.49
CA LEU A 17 -14.48 24.34 -32.01
C LEU A 17 -14.26 24.92 -30.60
N GLN A 18 -13.07 24.71 -30.01
CA GLN A 18 -12.75 25.12 -28.63
C GLN A 18 -13.72 24.52 -27.59
N VAL A 19 -14.27 23.34 -27.88
CA VAL A 19 -15.11 22.57 -26.96
C VAL A 19 -14.21 21.61 -26.21
N HIS A 20 -13.63 22.08 -25.10
CA HIS A 20 -12.84 21.22 -24.23
C HIS A 20 -13.76 20.36 -23.36
N ILE A 21 -13.59 19.04 -23.43
CA ILE A 21 -14.18 18.05 -22.52
C ILE A 21 -13.04 17.62 -21.58
N PRO A 22 -12.82 18.32 -20.46
CA PRO A 22 -11.77 17.94 -19.53
C PRO A 22 -12.16 16.64 -18.83
N ILE A 23 -11.52 15.53 -19.22
CA ILE A 23 -11.50 14.33 -18.38
C ILE A 23 -10.58 14.66 -17.21
N GLN A 24 -11.15 15.01 -16.06
CA GLN A 24 -10.36 15.21 -14.86
C GLN A 24 -9.73 13.87 -14.50
N LYS A 25 -8.39 13.80 -14.48
CA LYS A 25 -7.70 12.66 -13.87
C LYS A 25 -8.23 12.52 -12.44
N PRO A 26 -8.63 11.31 -12.00
CA PRO A 26 -9.18 11.12 -10.68
C PRO A 26 -8.21 11.68 -9.65
N ARG A 27 -8.72 12.55 -8.76
CA ARG A 27 -7.96 12.92 -7.57
C ARG A 27 -7.98 11.67 -6.71
N HIS A 28 -6.84 10.97 -6.65
CA HIS A 28 -6.69 9.85 -5.75
C HIS A 28 -6.91 10.36 -4.32
N SER A 29 -8.01 9.95 -3.70
CA SER A 29 -8.18 10.10 -2.27
C SER A 29 -7.13 9.24 -1.59
N HIS A 30 -6.24 9.86 -0.82
CA HIS A 30 -5.34 9.17 0.08
C HIS A 30 -6.19 8.38 1.08
N VAL A 31 -6.19 7.06 0.96
CA VAL A 31 -6.69 6.18 2.03
C VAL A 31 -5.68 6.32 3.17
N PRO A 32 -6.10 6.69 4.39
CA PRO A 32 -5.20 6.70 5.53
C PRO A 32 -4.58 5.32 5.68
N ALA A 33 -3.26 5.26 5.91
CA ALA A 33 -2.56 4.03 6.22
C ALA A 33 -3.31 3.30 7.33
N ASN A 34 -3.69 2.05 7.07
CA ASN A 34 -4.35 1.18 8.04
C ASN A 34 -3.55 1.22 9.35
N GLY A 35 -4.23 1.63 10.43
CA GLY A 35 -3.67 1.60 11.78
C GLY A 35 -3.16 0.21 12.11
N GLY A 36 -2.01 0.16 12.78
CA GLY A 36 -1.19 -1.03 13.01
C GLY A 36 -1.98 -2.26 13.46
N ILE A 37 -1.88 -3.32 12.67
CA ILE A 37 -2.33 -4.67 12.98
C ILE A 37 -1.24 -5.33 13.82
N SER A 38 -1.20 -5.08 15.12
CA SER A 38 -0.26 -5.78 16.02
C SER A 38 -0.86 -6.20 17.37
N ALA A 39 -2.15 -5.96 17.62
CA ALA A 39 -2.83 -6.43 18.81
C ALA A 39 -3.99 -7.37 18.42
N PRO A 40 -4.18 -8.49 19.14
CA PRO A 40 -5.38 -9.31 18.97
C PRO A 40 -6.63 -8.46 19.25
N PRO A 41 -7.71 -8.62 18.45
CA PRO A 41 -8.88 -7.75 18.54
C PRO A 41 -9.54 -7.87 19.91
N THR A 42 -9.86 -6.73 20.53
CA THR A 42 -10.62 -6.74 21.78
C THR A 42 -12.07 -7.16 21.52
N PRO A 43 -12.83 -7.60 22.55
CA PRO A 43 -14.25 -7.89 22.39
C PRO A 43 -15.06 -6.71 21.81
N GLU A 44 -14.69 -5.48 22.14
CA GLU A 44 -15.27 -4.26 21.58
C GLU A 44 -14.99 -4.15 20.08
N ASP A 45 -13.75 -4.42 19.65
CA ASP A 45 -13.38 -4.42 18.23
C ASP A 45 -14.19 -5.43 17.41
N LEU A 46 -14.49 -6.60 17.99
CA LEU A 46 -15.33 -7.61 17.35
C LEU A 46 -16.77 -7.14 17.17
N ILE A 47 -17.32 -6.40 18.15
CA ILE A 47 -18.67 -5.82 18.07
C ILE A 47 -18.70 -4.71 17.00
N TYR A 48 -17.73 -3.79 17.01
CA TYR A 48 -17.61 -2.75 15.99
C TYR A 48 -17.43 -3.35 14.59
N SER A 49 -16.60 -4.38 14.46
CA SER A 49 -16.39 -5.11 13.21
C SER A 49 -17.68 -5.74 12.70
N GLN A 50 -18.41 -6.45 13.56
CA GLN A 50 -19.60 -7.20 13.18
C GLN A 50 -20.78 -6.30 12.82
N TYR A 51 -21.02 -5.22 13.56
CA TYR A 51 -22.25 -4.42 13.45
C TYR A 51 -22.07 -3.07 12.75
N ILE A 52 -20.84 -2.58 12.59
CA ILE A 52 -20.57 -1.27 11.98
C ILE A 52 -19.67 -1.40 10.76
N TYR A 53 -18.47 -1.99 10.88
CA TYR A 53 -17.49 -1.96 9.79
C TYR A 53 -17.83 -2.92 8.64
N ARG A 54 -18.10 -4.21 8.91
CA ARG A 54 -18.42 -5.19 7.86
C ARG A 54 -19.70 -4.84 7.08
N PRO A 55 -20.81 -4.42 7.73
CA PRO A 55 -22.02 -4.01 7.02
C PRO A 55 -21.78 -2.79 6.12
N LYS A 56 -21.04 -1.79 6.62
CA LYS A 56 -20.67 -0.59 5.86
C LYS A 56 -19.78 -0.93 4.67
N LEU A 57 -18.83 -1.84 4.85
CA LEU A 57 -17.92 -2.30 3.79
C LEU A 57 -18.70 -2.94 2.64
N ARG A 58 -19.62 -3.88 2.93
CA ARG A 58 -20.43 -4.55 1.90
C ARG A 58 -21.21 -3.56 1.03
N ILE A 59 -21.79 -2.53 1.64
CA ILE A 59 -22.54 -1.51 0.90
C ILE A 59 -21.63 -0.69 -0.01
N TYR A 60 -20.42 -0.37 0.45
CA TYR A 60 -19.44 0.31 -0.41
C TYR A 60 -18.93 -0.60 -1.53
N GLU A 61 -18.71 -1.89 -1.27
CA GLU A 61 -18.31 -2.85 -2.30
C GLU A 61 -19.37 -2.96 -3.40
N GLU A 62 -20.64 -3.11 -3.04
CA GLU A 62 -21.76 -3.14 -3.99
C GLU A 62 -21.87 -1.83 -4.80
N ASP A 63 -21.72 -0.68 -4.15
CA ASP A 63 -21.77 0.63 -4.83
C ASP A 63 -20.56 0.83 -5.76
N CYS A 64 -19.36 0.41 -5.32
CA CYS A 64 -18.15 0.45 -6.13
C CYS A 64 -18.26 -0.47 -7.35
N GLN A 65 -18.87 -1.64 -7.21
CA GLN A 65 -19.13 -2.55 -8.33
C GLN A 65 -20.09 -1.91 -9.34
N ALA A 66 -21.22 -1.35 -8.87
CA ALA A 66 -22.18 -0.67 -9.74
C ALA A 66 -21.58 0.56 -10.45
N LEU A 67 -20.71 1.32 -9.78
CA LEU A 67 -19.97 2.42 -10.39
C LEU A 67 -18.96 1.91 -11.44
N SER A 68 -18.29 0.79 -11.16
CA SER A 68 -17.33 0.20 -12.10
C SER A 68 -18.03 -0.28 -13.36
N GLU A 69 -19.18 -0.93 -13.26
CA GLU A 69 -20.00 -1.34 -14.41
C GLU A 69 -20.39 -0.15 -15.30
N LYS A 70 -20.88 0.95 -14.69
CA LYS A 70 -21.18 2.19 -15.42
C LYS A 70 -19.96 2.81 -16.08
N ILE A 71 -18.79 2.74 -15.44
CA ILE A 71 -17.53 3.23 -16.02
C ILE A 71 -17.16 2.40 -17.25
N GLU A 72 -17.30 1.08 -17.20
CA GLU A 72 -17.04 0.22 -18.37
C GLU A 72 -18.01 0.53 -19.53
N GLU A 73 -19.31 0.71 -19.24
CA GLU A 73 -20.28 1.14 -20.26
C GLU A 73 -19.88 2.50 -20.89
N LEU A 74 -19.44 3.47 -20.08
CA LEU A 74 -19.03 4.79 -20.56
C LEU A 74 -17.69 4.78 -21.33
N LYS A 75 -16.78 3.83 -21.02
CA LYS A 75 -15.51 3.68 -21.73
C LYS A 75 -15.71 3.35 -23.21
N GLU A 76 -16.73 2.58 -23.55
CA GLU A 76 -17.05 2.25 -24.96
C GLU A 76 -17.26 3.52 -25.80
N TYR A 77 -17.92 4.53 -25.24
CA TYR A 77 -18.15 5.82 -25.91
C TYR A 77 -16.89 6.69 -26.04
N THR A 78 -15.84 6.41 -25.26
CA THR A 78 -14.55 7.13 -25.38
C THR A 78 -13.88 6.82 -26.72
N THR A 79 -14.02 5.58 -27.21
CA THR A 79 -13.47 5.15 -28.51
C THR A 79 -14.05 5.90 -29.71
N ILE A 80 -15.25 6.48 -29.57
CA ILE A 80 -15.91 7.28 -30.61
C ILE A 80 -15.15 8.58 -30.87
N GLN A 81 -14.43 9.13 -29.87
CA GLN A 81 -13.63 10.35 -30.05
C GLN A 81 -12.49 10.17 -31.05
N ASP A 82 -11.95 8.96 -31.15
CA ASP A 82 -10.85 8.61 -32.04
C ASP A 82 -11.32 8.26 -33.46
N GLN A 83 -12.63 8.07 -33.66
CA GLN A 83 -13.20 7.79 -34.97
C GLN A 83 -13.31 9.05 -35.83
N LEU A 84 -13.25 8.86 -37.15
CA LEU A 84 -13.42 9.95 -38.12
C LEU A 84 -14.83 10.52 -38.05
N LEU A 85 -14.95 11.86 -38.05
CA LEU A 85 -16.25 12.54 -37.99
C LEU A 85 -17.16 12.12 -39.15
N VAL A 86 -16.59 11.87 -40.33
CA VAL A 86 -17.33 11.39 -41.52
C VAL A 86 -17.98 10.03 -41.28
N ASN A 87 -17.34 9.16 -40.50
CA ASN A 87 -17.85 7.82 -40.22
C ASN A 87 -18.92 7.86 -39.12
N VAL A 88 -18.78 8.77 -38.15
CA VAL A 88 -19.71 8.91 -37.02
C VAL A 88 -20.96 9.72 -37.43
N ASN A 89 -20.77 10.83 -38.15
CA ASN A 89 -21.86 11.69 -38.60
C ASN A 89 -21.49 12.42 -39.90
N ARG A 90 -21.72 11.72 -41.02
CA ARG A 90 -21.43 12.22 -42.37
C ARG A 90 -22.17 13.51 -42.71
N SER A 91 -23.45 13.59 -42.39
CA SER A 91 -24.27 14.76 -42.73
C SER A 91 -23.80 16.02 -41.99
N LEU A 92 -23.40 15.88 -40.72
CA LEU A 92 -22.80 16.97 -39.96
C LEU A 92 -21.50 17.45 -40.61
N TRP A 93 -20.61 16.55 -41.00
CA TRP A 93 -19.36 16.92 -41.66
C TRP A 93 -19.60 17.63 -43.00
N GLU A 94 -20.52 17.11 -43.84
CA GLU A 94 -20.84 17.68 -45.16
C GLU A 94 -21.38 19.11 -45.05
N VAL A 95 -22.17 19.40 -44.02
CA VAL A 95 -22.65 20.77 -43.74
C VAL A 95 -21.50 21.64 -43.21
N MET A 96 -20.81 21.17 -42.17
CA MET A 96 -19.85 21.99 -41.44
C MET A 96 -18.61 22.34 -42.28
N ARG A 97 -18.20 21.51 -43.26
CA ARG A 97 -17.08 21.83 -44.16
C ARG A 97 -17.35 23.04 -45.09
N THR A 98 -18.62 23.37 -45.29
CA THR A 98 -19.07 24.50 -46.14
C THR A 98 -19.33 25.78 -45.37
N CYS A 99 -19.36 25.71 -44.03
CA CYS A 99 -19.54 26.86 -43.15
C CYS A 99 -18.31 27.77 -43.15
N SER A 100 -18.56 29.06 -42.95
CA SER A 100 -17.53 30.06 -42.67
C SER A 100 -16.97 29.91 -41.24
N ASP A 101 -15.80 30.50 -41.00
CA ASP A 101 -15.16 30.47 -39.67
C ASP A 101 -16.06 31.07 -38.56
N GLU A 102 -16.86 32.09 -38.89
CA GLU A 102 -17.79 32.72 -37.93
C GLU A 102 -18.99 31.80 -37.61
N GLU A 103 -19.52 31.08 -38.59
CA GLU A 103 -20.57 30.09 -38.38
C GLU A 103 -20.08 28.89 -37.56
N LEU A 104 -18.86 28.42 -37.83
CA LEU A 104 -18.21 27.37 -37.04
C LEU A 104 -17.99 27.82 -35.59
N LYS A 105 -17.55 29.07 -35.38
CA LYS A 105 -17.38 29.65 -34.05
C LYS A 105 -18.70 29.73 -33.29
N ASN A 106 -19.77 30.19 -33.94
CA ASN A 106 -21.11 30.24 -33.35
C ASN A 106 -21.64 28.85 -32.99
N PHE A 107 -21.41 27.84 -33.84
CA PHE A 107 -21.72 26.45 -33.54
C PHE A 107 -20.96 25.92 -32.32
N GLY A 108 -19.67 26.27 -32.19
CA GLY A 108 -18.86 25.96 -31.00
C GLY A 108 -19.39 26.59 -29.70
N VAL A 109 -19.97 27.80 -29.77
CA VAL A 109 -20.62 28.46 -28.62
C VAL A 109 -21.87 27.69 -28.19
N GLU A 110 -22.73 27.26 -29.12
CA GLU A 110 -23.91 26.46 -28.81
C GLU A 110 -23.55 25.08 -28.26
N LEU A 111 -22.53 24.41 -28.81
CA LEU A 111 -22.02 23.16 -28.25
C LEU A 111 -21.50 23.33 -26.81
N ASN A 112 -20.83 24.45 -26.51
CA ASN A 112 -20.38 24.73 -25.15
C ASN A 112 -21.56 24.99 -24.18
N LYS A 113 -22.67 25.58 -24.64
CA LYS A 113 -23.90 25.69 -23.84
C LYS A 113 -24.48 24.31 -23.54
N MET A 114 -24.55 23.44 -24.56
CA MET A 114 -25.04 22.07 -24.40
C MET A 114 -24.14 21.23 -23.48
N LYS A 115 -22.82 21.37 -23.59
CA LYS A 115 -21.84 20.78 -22.65
C LYS A 115 -22.09 21.21 -21.22
N SER A 116 -22.34 22.51 -20.99
CA SER A 116 -22.63 23.05 -19.65
C SER A 116 -23.91 22.45 -19.07
N TYR A 117 -24.94 22.28 -19.89
CA TYR A 117 -26.18 21.60 -19.50
C TYR A 117 -25.92 20.15 -19.07
N PHE A 118 -25.28 19.34 -19.91
CA PHE A 118 -24.97 17.93 -19.59
C PHE A 118 -24.06 17.79 -18.36
N THR A 119 -23.13 18.72 -18.16
CA THR A 119 -22.27 18.75 -16.96
C THR A 119 -23.10 18.96 -15.69
N LYS A 120 -24.11 19.85 -15.73
CA LYS A 120 -25.02 20.08 -14.60
C LYS A 120 -25.90 18.86 -14.34
N GLU A 121 -26.45 18.27 -15.40
CA GLU A 121 -27.25 17.06 -15.31
C GLU A 121 -26.46 15.89 -14.71
N SER A 122 -25.23 15.67 -15.18
CA SER A 122 -24.32 14.64 -14.63
C SER A 122 -24.04 14.85 -13.13
N LYS A 123 -23.87 16.11 -12.68
CA LYS A 123 -23.70 16.42 -11.26
C LYS A 123 -24.94 16.10 -10.43
N ILE A 124 -26.13 16.34 -10.97
CA ILE A 124 -27.40 16.02 -10.31
C ILE A 124 -27.54 14.50 -10.18
N LEU A 125 -27.24 13.75 -11.24
CA LEU A 125 -27.24 12.29 -11.21
C LEU A 125 -26.28 11.74 -10.16
N ALA A 126 -25.03 12.20 -10.14
CA ALA A 126 -24.04 11.78 -9.13
C ALA A 126 -24.47 12.14 -7.70
N HIS A 127 -25.14 13.28 -7.49
CA HIS A 127 -25.68 13.63 -6.18
C HIS A 127 -26.82 12.70 -5.76
N ASN A 128 -27.70 12.34 -6.68
CA ASN A 128 -28.80 11.41 -6.41
C ASN A 128 -28.27 10.01 -6.07
N GLU A 129 -27.28 9.51 -6.80
CA GLU A 129 -26.62 8.23 -6.50
C GLU A 129 -25.97 8.25 -5.11
N LYS A 130 -25.27 9.33 -4.77
CA LYS A 130 -24.72 9.53 -3.42
C LYS A 130 -25.79 9.53 -2.33
N ALA A 131 -26.95 10.13 -2.59
CA ALA A 131 -28.07 10.12 -1.66
C ALA A 131 -28.63 8.70 -1.48
N THR A 132 -28.72 7.91 -2.56
CA THR A 132 -29.11 6.49 -2.51
C THR A 132 -28.13 5.68 -1.67
N LEU A 133 -26.81 5.86 -1.86
CA LEU A 133 -25.78 5.22 -1.05
C LEU A 133 -25.95 5.54 0.45
N TYR A 134 -26.12 6.82 0.79
CA TYR A 134 -26.35 7.22 2.19
C TYR A 134 -27.63 6.67 2.78
N SER A 135 -28.70 6.56 1.99
CA SER A 135 -29.94 5.91 2.43
C SER A 135 -29.73 4.44 2.74
N LYS A 136 -28.99 3.70 1.90
CA LYS A 136 -28.64 2.28 2.16
C LYS A 136 -27.81 2.12 3.43
N LEU A 137 -26.81 2.98 3.62
CA LEU A 137 -25.97 2.99 4.82
C LEU A 137 -26.79 3.25 6.09
N LEU A 138 -27.71 4.21 6.04
CA LEU A 138 -28.59 4.51 7.17
C LEU A 138 -29.51 3.33 7.49
N GLN A 139 -30.15 2.74 6.47
CA GLN A 139 -31.02 1.58 6.65
C GLN A 139 -30.27 0.40 7.27
N SER A 140 -29.08 0.08 6.75
CA SER A 140 -28.27 -1.01 7.29
C SER A 140 -27.85 -0.74 8.73
N ALA A 141 -27.46 0.49 9.06
CA ALA A 141 -27.13 0.85 10.45
C ALA A 141 -28.33 0.67 11.40
N GLN A 142 -29.53 1.04 10.96
CA GLN A 142 -30.77 0.81 11.72
C GLN A 142 -31.04 -0.68 11.92
N GLU A 143 -30.93 -1.49 10.87
CA GLU A 143 -31.12 -2.95 10.94
C GLU A 143 -30.11 -3.62 11.88
N GLN A 144 -28.83 -3.21 11.83
CA GLN A 144 -27.80 -3.74 12.73
C GLN A 144 -28.03 -3.30 14.18
N HIS A 145 -28.51 -2.08 14.40
CA HIS A 145 -28.86 -1.60 15.73
C HIS A 145 -29.99 -2.42 16.37
N GLU A 146 -31.08 -2.66 15.64
CA GLU A 146 -32.19 -3.51 16.10
C GLU A 146 -31.75 -4.96 16.37
N LYS A 147 -30.87 -5.49 15.50
CA LYS A 147 -30.29 -6.83 15.68
C LYS A 147 -29.40 -6.93 16.91
N LEU A 148 -28.63 -5.87 17.22
CA LEU A 148 -27.80 -5.82 18.42
C LEU A 148 -28.66 -5.71 19.67
N LYS A 149 -29.67 -4.83 19.65
CA LYS A 149 -30.61 -4.63 20.75
C LYS A 149 -31.35 -5.91 21.12
N SER A 150 -31.93 -6.61 20.14
CA SER A 150 -32.60 -7.90 20.38
C SER A 150 -31.67 -9.01 20.89
N ARG A 151 -30.36 -8.93 20.61
CA ARG A 151 -29.38 -9.86 21.20
C ARG A 151 -29.03 -9.50 22.63
N MET A 152 -28.95 -8.22 22.96
CA MET A 152 -28.73 -7.75 24.32
C MET A 152 -29.89 -8.17 25.22
N GLU A 153 -31.13 -7.99 24.76
CA GLU A 153 -32.35 -8.43 25.46
C GLU A 153 -32.31 -9.95 25.76
N LYS A 154 -31.88 -10.78 24.80
CA LYS A 154 -31.72 -12.24 25.02
C LYS A 154 -30.61 -12.59 26.01
N LEU A 155 -29.53 -11.81 26.04
CA LEU A 155 -28.45 -12.03 27.01
C LEU A 155 -28.93 -11.69 28.42
N ASP A 156 -29.70 -10.62 28.57
CA ASP A 156 -30.32 -10.25 29.85
C ASP A 156 -31.26 -11.37 30.34
N GLU A 157 -32.09 -11.94 29.46
CA GLU A 157 -32.94 -13.10 29.79
C GLU A 157 -32.13 -14.32 30.29
N LEU A 158 -31.01 -14.65 29.62
CA LEU A 158 -30.16 -15.78 30.00
C LEU A 158 -29.42 -15.53 31.32
N ILE A 159 -29.05 -14.29 31.60
CA ILE A 159 -28.42 -13.91 32.87
C ILE A 159 -29.41 -14.12 34.02
N GLU A 160 -30.65 -13.64 33.87
CA GLU A 160 -31.72 -13.84 34.87
C GLU A 160 -32.02 -15.34 35.10
N GLU A 161 -32.00 -16.16 34.04
CA GLU A 161 -32.17 -17.61 34.16
C GLU A 161 -31.00 -18.26 34.94
N ALA A 162 -29.75 -17.86 34.64
CA ALA A 162 -28.57 -18.35 35.34
C ALA A 162 -28.57 -17.97 36.82
N GLU A 163 -28.96 -16.74 37.16
CA GLU A 163 -29.09 -16.28 38.54
C GLU A 163 -30.18 -17.06 39.30
N SER A 164 -31.31 -17.37 38.64
CA SER A 164 -32.36 -18.23 39.18
C SER A 164 -31.87 -19.66 39.45
N CYS A 165 -31.11 -20.25 38.52
CA CYS A 165 -30.51 -21.58 38.70
C CYS A 165 -29.50 -21.61 39.86
N LEU A 166 -28.67 -20.57 40.01
CA LEU A 166 -27.73 -20.44 41.12
C LEU A 166 -28.47 -20.36 42.46
N ALA A 167 -29.51 -19.53 42.56
CA ALA A 167 -30.34 -19.43 43.76
C ALA A 167 -31.03 -20.77 44.12
N ALA A 168 -31.47 -21.53 43.11
CA ALA A 168 -32.06 -22.86 43.32
C ALA A 168 -31.03 -23.86 43.86
N LEU A 169 -29.80 -23.88 43.33
CA LEU A 169 -28.72 -24.74 43.80
C LEU A 169 -28.31 -24.43 45.25
N GLU A 170 -28.24 -23.15 45.61
CA GLU A 170 -27.94 -22.72 46.98
C GLU A 170 -29.03 -23.12 48.00
N SER A 171 -30.27 -23.37 47.54
CA SER A 171 -31.39 -23.78 48.39
C SER A 171 -31.45 -25.28 48.71
N VAL A 172 -30.65 -26.12 48.04
CA VAL A 172 -30.63 -27.58 48.26
C VAL A 172 -29.82 -27.96 49.51
N ASN A 173 -30.46 -28.56 50.50
CA ASN A 173 -29.84 -28.91 51.79
C ASN A 173 -28.98 -30.19 51.69
N VAL A 174 -27.71 -30.08 52.12
CA VAL A 174 -26.67 -31.14 52.15
C VAL A 174 -27.12 -32.43 52.87
N GLN A 175 -28.15 -32.36 53.73
CA GLN A 175 -28.73 -33.51 54.42
C GLN A 175 -29.46 -34.50 53.49
N GLN A 176 -30.03 -34.06 52.36
CA GLN A 176 -30.82 -34.89 51.46
C GLN A 176 -29.95 -35.80 50.58
N VAL A 177 -28.74 -35.35 50.25
CA VAL A 177 -27.76 -36.11 49.45
C VAL A 177 -27.12 -37.23 50.28
N ARG A 178 -27.04 -37.08 51.61
CA ARG A 178 -26.44 -38.08 52.53
C ARG A 178 -27.34 -39.30 52.79
N ALA A 179 -28.67 -39.15 52.72
CA ALA A 179 -29.62 -40.23 53.03
C ALA A 179 -29.69 -41.30 51.93
N CYS A 180 -29.50 -40.91 50.66
CA CYS A 180 -29.51 -41.84 49.52
C CYS A 180 -28.30 -42.80 49.52
N PHE A 181 -27.18 -42.39 50.12
CA PHE A 181 -25.94 -43.19 50.13
C PHE A 181 -25.92 -44.29 51.21
N ALA A 182 -26.77 -44.18 52.25
CA ALA A 182 -26.75 -45.11 53.38
C ALA A 182 -27.54 -46.42 53.14
N LEU A 183 -28.45 -46.44 52.14
CA LEU A 183 -29.34 -47.56 51.85
C LEU A 183 -28.69 -48.70 51.05
N PHE A 184 -27.50 -48.50 50.48
CA PHE A 184 -26.86 -49.45 49.57
C PHE A 184 -25.86 -50.42 50.21
N SER A 185 -25.69 -50.42 51.55
CA SER A 185 -24.56 -51.10 52.21
C SER A 185 -24.85 -52.44 52.91
N HIS A 186 -26.08 -52.97 52.84
CA HIS A 186 -26.41 -54.24 53.50
C HIS A 186 -27.12 -55.21 52.56
N HIS A 187 -26.37 -56.17 51.98
CA HIS A 187 -26.70 -57.60 51.97
C HIS A 187 -25.67 -58.38 51.14
N PHE A 188 -24.69 -58.99 51.82
CA PHE A 188 -23.66 -59.86 51.24
C PHE A 188 -23.81 -61.25 51.89
N PHE A 189 -24.49 -62.19 51.22
CA PHE A 189 -24.40 -63.68 51.27
C PHE A 189 -25.75 -64.37 50.99
N PRO A 190 -25.94 -64.87 49.76
CA PRO A 190 -26.20 -66.31 49.56
C PRO A 190 -25.27 -66.89 48.46
N PHE A 191 -23.96 -66.87 48.73
CA PHE A 191 -22.83 -67.13 47.83
C PHE A 191 -22.62 -68.60 47.37
N LEU A 192 -23.52 -69.55 47.63
CA LEU A 192 -23.30 -70.96 47.24
C LEU A 192 -24.32 -71.52 46.23
N SER A 193 -25.38 -70.76 45.94
CA SER A 193 -26.31 -71.04 44.83
C SER A 193 -25.94 -70.27 43.55
N GLU A 194 -25.17 -69.19 43.72
CA GLU A 194 -24.75 -68.27 42.65
C GLU A 194 -23.69 -68.87 41.73
N LEU A 195 -22.86 -69.83 42.15
CA LEU A 195 -21.76 -70.35 41.31
C LEU A 195 -22.21 -71.05 40.01
N LYS A 196 -23.45 -71.58 39.96
CA LYS A 196 -24.03 -72.18 38.74
C LYS A 196 -24.78 -71.16 37.86
N ILE A 197 -25.18 -70.04 38.44
CA ILE A 197 -25.77 -68.90 37.72
C ILE A 197 -24.62 -68.04 37.15
N LEU A 198 -23.53 -67.90 37.91
CA LEU A 198 -22.27 -67.23 37.55
C LEU A 198 -21.59 -67.83 36.32
N GLU A 199 -21.70 -69.15 36.08
CA GLU A 199 -21.13 -69.80 34.89
C GLU A 199 -21.94 -69.46 33.61
N ALA A 200 -23.26 -69.25 33.74
CA ALA A 200 -24.12 -68.76 32.66
C ALA A 200 -24.04 -67.23 32.51
N GLU A 201 -23.91 -66.49 33.62
CA GLU A 201 -23.62 -65.06 33.64
C GLU A 201 -22.22 -64.75 33.13
N GLU A 202 -21.23 -65.65 33.23
CA GLU A 202 -19.89 -65.48 32.65
C GLU A 202 -19.92 -65.54 31.11
N GLU A 203 -20.69 -66.47 30.53
CA GLU A 203 -20.92 -66.51 29.07
C GLU A 203 -21.71 -65.28 28.60
N GLU A 204 -22.70 -64.82 29.38
CA GLU A 204 -23.43 -63.58 29.11
C GLU A 204 -22.55 -62.34 29.31
N LEU A 205 -21.68 -62.30 30.32
CA LEU A 205 -20.70 -61.25 30.58
C LEU A 205 -19.59 -61.22 29.52
N GLN A 206 -19.16 -62.36 28.97
CA GLN A 206 -18.23 -62.40 27.84
C GLN A 206 -18.88 -61.88 26.56
N SER A 207 -20.16 -62.18 26.33
CA SER A 207 -20.97 -61.58 25.26
C SER A 207 -21.17 -60.06 25.46
N VAL A 208 -21.45 -59.62 26.68
CA VAL A 208 -21.56 -58.20 27.07
C VAL A 208 -20.20 -57.51 26.98
N LEU A 209 -19.10 -58.16 27.34
CA LEU A 209 -17.74 -57.62 27.24
C LEU A 209 -17.29 -57.53 25.77
N HIS A 210 -17.67 -58.50 24.93
CA HIS A 210 -17.41 -58.46 23.50
C HIS A 210 -18.24 -57.38 22.80
N SER A 211 -19.52 -57.22 23.17
CA SER A 211 -20.36 -56.13 22.65
C SER A 211 -19.94 -54.75 23.19
N MET A 212 -19.55 -54.64 24.46
CA MET A 212 -18.97 -53.42 25.05
C MET A 212 -17.63 -53.08 24.38
N GLY A 213 -16.78 -54.08 24.12
CA GLY A 213 -15.54 -53.92 23.38
C GLY A 213 -15.76 -53.46 21.94
N LEU A 214 -16.77 -54.00 21.25
CA LEU A 214 -17.19 -53.52 19.94
C LEU A 214 -17.74 -52.09 19.99
N VAL A 215 -18.50 -51.72 21.02
CA VAL A 215 -19.00 -50.35 21.21
C VAL A 215 -17.85 -49.37 21.49
N CYS A 216 -16.87 -49.75 22.31
CA CYS A 216 -15.65 -48.97 22.54
C CYS A 216 -14.84 -48.80 21.25
N LEU A 217 -14.63 -49.87 20.48
CA LEU A 217 -13.90 -49.82 19.22
C LEU A 217 -14.63 -48.98 18.16
N CYS A 218 -15.96 -49.10 18.07
CA CYS A 218 -16.78 -48.25 17.20
C CYS A 218 -16.72 -46.78 17.61
N ARG A 219 -16.65 -46.49 18.92
CA ARG A 219 -16.48 -45.12 19.41
C ARG A 219 -15.11 -44.57 19.09
N GLU A 220 -14.05 -45.36 19.25
CA GLU A 220 -12.69 -44.98 18.86
C GLU A 220 -12.58 -44.74 17.35
N LEU A 221 -13.20 -45.58 16.52
CA LEU A 221 -13.24 -45.38 15.07
C LEU A 221 -13.99 -44.09 14.69
N LEU A 222 -15.11 -43.79 15.36
CA LEU A 222 -15.86 -42.55 15.14
C LEU A 222 -15.06 -41.32 15.59
N ASP A 223 -14.38 -41.39 16.73
CA ASP A 223 -13.51 -40.33 17.23
C ASP A 223 -12.30 -40.11 16.28
N LEU A 224 -11.74 -41.18 15.71
CA LEU A 224 -10.70 -41.10 14.68
C LEU A 224 -11.20 -40.50 13.36
N GLU A 225 -12.42 -40.85 12.93
CA GLU A 225 -13.03 -40.31 11.72
C GLU A 225 -13.31 -38.81 11.86
N THR A 226 -13.83 -38.38 13.02
CA THR A 226 -14.04 -36.96 13.32
C THR A 226 -12.72 -36.17 13.41
N GLN A 227 -11.66 -36.75 13.97
CA GLN A 227 -10.32 -36.13 13.97
C GLN A 227 -9.76 -35.98 12.55
N ASN A 228 -9.98 -36.98 11.67
CA ASN A 228 -9.51 -36.92 10.29
C ASN A 228 -10.27 -35.88 9.47
N GLU A 229 -11.59 -35.74 9.69
CA GLU A 229 -12.40 -34.67 9.10
C GLU A 229 -11.96 -33.28 9.57
N GLN A 230 -11.63 -33.11 10.85
CA GLN A 230 -11.08 -31.87 11.38
C GLN A 230 -9.73 -31.51 10.75
N MET A 231 -8.82 -32.49 10.64
CA MET A 231 -7.51 -32.30 10.01
C MET A 231 -7.63 -31.96 8.51
N LEU A 232 -8.58 -32.56 7.80
CA LEU A 232 -8.87 -32.21 6.40
C LEU A 232 -9.39 -30.77 6.28
N ALA A 233 -10.30 -30.35 7.18
CA ALA A 233 -10.80 -28.97 7.20
C ALA A 233 -9.69 -27.96 7.51
N GLU A 234 -8.78 -28.28 8.44
CA GLU A 234 -7.58 -27.47 8.73
C GLU A 234 -6.64 -27.40 7.52
N MET A 235 -6.41 -28.51 6.82
CA MET A 235 -5.60 -28.52 5.60
C MET A 235 -6.21 -27.67 4.47
N ASP A 236 -7.53 -27.73 4.28
CA ASP A 236 -8.22 -26.92 3.29
C ASP A 236 -8.17 -25.43 3.65
N GLN A 237 -8.29 -25.10 4.94
CA GLN A 237 -8.11 -23.73 5.43
C GLN A 237 -6.68 -23.22 5.18
N LEU A 238 -5.66 -24.04 5.48
CA LEU A 238 -4.26 -23.69 5.23
C LEU A 238 -3.97 -23.52 3.73
N ARG A 239 -4.59 -24.33 2.87
CA ARG A 239 -4.46 -24.22 1.42
C ARG A 239 -5.11 -22.94 0.88
N GLU A 240 -6.28 -22.56 1.39
CA GLU A 240 -6.91 -21.27 1.05
C GLU A 240 -6.09 -20.08 1.55
N GLU A 241 -5.48 -20.17 2.75
CA GLU A 241 -4.56 -19.16 3.24
C GLU A 241 -3.30 -19.04 2.38
N GLU A 242 -2.69 -20.16 1.99
CA GLU A 242 -1.54 -20.19 1.08
C GLU A 242 -1.89 -19.53 -0.26
N LYS A 243 -3.05 -19.86 -0.82
CA LYS A 243 -3.55 -19.26 -2.06
C LYS A 243 -3.78 -17.76 -1.90
N ARG A 244 -4.39 -17.33 -0.78
CA ARG A 244 -4.58 -15.91 -0.46
C ARG A 244 -3.25 -15.17 -0.36
N TYR A 245 -2.23 -15.74 0.29
CA TYR A 245 -0.91 -15.13 0.38
C TYR A 245 -0.21 -15.06 -0.98
N ARG A 246 -0.34 -16.10 -1.81
CA ARG A 246 0.20 -16.14 -3.17
C ARG A 246 -0.45 -15.10 -4.08
N ASP A 247 -1.77 -15.01 -4.07
CA ASP A 247 -2.55 -14.04 -4.84
C ASP A 247 -2.24 -12.61 -4.37
N LEU A 248 -2.06 -12.42 -3.06
CA LEU A 248 -1.62 -11.15 -2.49
C LEU A 248 -0.19 -10.80 -2.97
N LEU A 249 0.74 -11.75 -2.96
CA LEU A 249 2.13 -11.54 -3.41
C LEU A 249 2.20 -11.19 -4.90
N GLU A 250 1.41 -11.87 -5.74
CA GLU A 250 1.30 -11.57 -7.16
C GLU A 250 0.62 -10.22 -7.39
N SER A 251 -0.42 -9.88 -6.63
CA SER A 251 -1.01 -8.54 -6.65
C SER A 251 -0.03 -7.46 -6.21
N TYR A 252 0.85 -7.74 -5.24
CA TYR A 252 1.91 -6.84 -4.81
C TYR A 252 2.99 -6.70 -5.89
N LYS A 253 3.43 -7.79 -6.53
CA LYS A 253 4.37 -7.73 -7.67
C LYS A 253 3.82 -6.93 -8.85
N VAL A 254 2.53 -7.11 -9.18
CA VAL A 254 1.85 -6.35 -10.23
C VAL A 254 1.70 -4.87 -9.84
N MET A 255 1.43 -4.58 -8.56
CA MET A 255 1.36 -3.21 -8.04
C MET A 255 2.74 -2.52 -8.06
N VAL A 256 3.81 -3.23 -7.68
CA VAL A 256 5.21 -2.76 -7.70
C VAL A 256 5.69 -2.49 -9.13
N SER A 257 5.31 -3.35 -10.09
CA SER A 257 5.64 -3.17 -11.51
C SER A 257 4.92 -1.99 -12.18
N PHE A 258 3.76 -1.56 -11.65
CA PHE A 258 2.95 -0.48 -12.22
C PHE A 258 3.13 0.87 -11.49
N PHE A 259 3.66 0.87 -10.26
CA PHE A 259 3.95 2.06 -9.46
C PHE A 259 5.30 1.89 -8.72
N PRO A 260 6.40 2.52 -9.19
CA PRO A 260 7.73 2.42 -8.58
C PRO A 260 7.88 3.08 -7.18
N LEU A 261 6.77 3.47 -6.54
CA LEU A 261 6.74 4.26 -5.30
C LEU A 261 6.56 3.41 -4.02
N PHE A 262 6.41 2.08 -4.13
CA PHE A 262 6.08 1.20 -3.00
C PHE A 262 7.09 0.06 -2.78
N SER A 263 8.39 0.34 -2.88
CA SER A 263 9.39 -0.57 -2.31
C SER A 263 9.57 -0.21 -0.82
N PHE A 264 9.16 -1.10 0.08
CA PHE A 264 9.35 -0.93 1.54
C PHE A 264 10.83 -1.05 1.95
N THR A 265 11.66 -1.58 1.05
CA THR A 265 13.11 -1.68 1.17
C THR A 265 13.74 -0.96 -0.03
N GLU A 266 14.82 -0.20 0.18
CA GLU A 266 15.53 0.50 -0.91
C GLU A 266 16.34 -0.44 -1.81
N TRP A 267 16.30 -1.74 -1.51
CA TRP A 267 16.97 -2.80 -2.25
C TRP A 267 16.06 -4.00 -2.53
N GLU A 268 16.40 -4.73 -3.58
CA GLU A 268 15.81 -6.00 -3.99
C GLU A 268 16.90 -7.08 -4.05
N ILE A 269 16.55 -8.34 -3.75
CA ILE A 269 17.47 -9.47 -3.88
C ILE A 269 17.24 -10.11 -5.25
N ILE A 270 18.27 -10.10 -6.09
CA ILE A 270 18.24 -10.74 -7.41
C ILE A 270 18.75 -12.18 -7.34
N GLU A 271 19.78 -12.42 -6.52
CA GLU A 271 20.36 -13.74 -6.34
C GLU A 271 20.62 -14.00 -4.86
N TRP A 272 20.26 -15.21 -4.42
CA TRP A 272 20.62 -15.72 -3.09
C TRP A 272 21.04 -17.18 -3.23
N SER A 273 22.35 -17.42 -3.20
CA SER A 273 22.96 -18.74 -3.36
C SER A 273 23.91 -19.06 -2.22
N GLU A 274 24.34 -20.32 -2.14
CA GLU A 274 25.33 -20.75 -1.15
C GLU A 274 26.64 -19.98 -1.27
N GLN A 275 26.99 -19.45 -2.44
CA GLN A 275 28.29 -18.82 -2.68
C GLN A 275 28.21 -17.29 -2.67
N GLN A 276 27.06 -16.72 -3.04
CA GLN A 276 26.91 -15.27 -3.13
C GLN A 276 25.47 -14.80 -2.93
N ALA A 277 25.32 -13.53 -2.59
CA ALA A 277 24.06 -12.81 -2.63
C ALA A 277 24.24 -11.54 -3.46
N VAL A 278 23.27 -11.25 -4.33
CA VAL A 278 23.26 -10.07 -5.19
C VAL A 278 22.05 -9.23 -4.84
N PHE A 279 22.30 -7.99 -4.46
CA PHE A 279 21.27 -7.00 -4.13
C PHE A 279 21.33 -5.87 -5.16
N THR A 280 20.19 -5.34 -5.58
CA THR A 280 20.12 -4.13 -6.38
C THR A 280 19.51 -2.97 -5.62
N PHE A 281 19.96 -1.76 -5.92
CA PHE A 281 19.48 -0.50 -5.37
C PHE A 281 19.12 0.46 -6.51
N LEU A 282 18.27 1.45 -6.22
CA LEU A 282 17.85 2.49 -7.18
C LEU A 282 17.36 1.93 -8.53
N TYR A 283 16.34 1.07 -8.49
CA TYR A 283 15.73 0.50 -9.70
C TYR A 283 16.78 -0.17 -10.62
N ASP A 284 17.56 -1.09 -10.05
CA ASP A 284 18.58 -1.87 -10.75
C ASP A 284 19.79 -1.09 -11.31
N SER A 285 19.97 0.18 -10.91
CA SER A 285 21.11 0.99 -11.38
C SER A 285 22.40 0.79 -10.57
N ILE A 286 22.30 0.20 -9.37
CA ILE A 286 23.45 -0.14 -8.53
C ILE A 286 23.32 -1.58 -8.08
N GLU A 287 24.36 -2.37 -8.31
CA GLU A 287 24.45 -3.75 -7.85
C GLU A 287 25.43 -3.86 -6.68
N LEU A 288 25.04 -4.64 -5.67
CA LEU A 288 25.87 -5.04 -4.54
C LEU A 288 26.03 -6.56 -4.56
N THR A 289 27.26 -7.02 -4.78
CA THR A 289 27.61 -8.44 -4.75
C THR A 289 28.29 -8.78 -3.43
N VAL A 290 27.74 -9.75 -2.71
CA VAL A 290 28.29 -10.27 -1.44
C VAL A 290 28.70 -11.71 -1.66
N VAL A 291 29.99 -12.01 -1.54
CA VAL A 291 30.51 -13.38 -1.70
C VAL A 291 30.74 -14.00 -0.32
N PHE A 292 30.15 -15.17 -0.09
CA PHE A 292 30.23 -15.89 1.17
C PHE A 292 31.46 -16.80 1.24
N GLY A 293 31.99 -16.98 2.45
CA GLY A 293 33.02 -17.96 2.74
C GLY A 293 32.51 -19.40 2.67
N PRO A 294 33.41 -20.40 2.71
CA PRO A 294 33.03 -21.80 2.69
C PRO A 294 32.04 -22.12 3.84
N PRO A 295 31.06 -23.02 3.61
CA PRO A 295 30.10 -23.41 4.64
C PRO A 295 30.83 -24.08 5.82
N ILE A 296 30.35 -23.86 7.03
CA ILE A 296 30.84 -24.52 8.24
C ILE A 296 30.22 -25.94 8.25
N ASP A 297 31.02 -26.97 8.55
CA ASP A 297 30.56 -28.37 8.52
C ASP A 297 29.31 -28.58 9.39
N GLY A 298 28.21 -28.98 8.75
CA GLY A 298 26.91 -29.25 9.40
C GLY A 298 25.90 -28.10 9.40
N ASP A 299 26.21 -26.97 8.76
CA ASP A 299 25.34 -25.79 8.67
C ASP A 299 24.25 -25.93 7.57
N THR A 300 23.03 -25.51 7.88
CA THR A 300 21.93 -25.40 6.93
C THR A 300 21.93 -23.99 6.34
N PHE A 301 21.94 -23.88 5.01
CA PHE A 301 22.01 -22.59 4.32
C PHE A 301 20.94 -21.59 4.81
N GLY A 302 21.40 -20.48 5.40
CA GLY A 302 20.55 -19.38 5.86
C GLY A 302 20.16 -19.43 7.35
N GLU A 303 20.61 -20.43 8.12
CA GLU A 303 20.31 -20.53 9.56
C GLU A 303 21.42 -19.94 10.44
N ASP A 304 22.70 -20.05 10.06
CA ASP A 304 23.81 -19.53 10.87
C ASP A 304 24.23 -18.09 10.48
N PRO A 305 24.01 -17.08 11.35
CA PRO A 305 24.44 -15.70 11.13
C PRO A 305 25.97 -15.51 11.25
N SER A 306 26.72 -16.55 11.64
CA SER A 306 28.17 -16.49 11.86
C SER A 306 29.02 -16.63 10.58
N ARG A 307 28.40 -16.83 9.42
CA ARG A 307 29.09 -17.05 8.15
C ARG A 307 29.95 -15.85 7.73
N ASN A 308 31.20 -16.09 7.35
CA ASN A 308 32.13 -15.03 6.92
C ASN A 308 31.81 -14.52 5.51
N ILE A 309 32.04 -13.22 5.27
CA ILE A 309 31.96 -12.58 3.96
C ILE A 309 33.38 -12.40 3.41
N VAL A 310 33.62 -12.93 2.21
CA VAL A 310 34.94 -12.92 1.53
C VAL A 310 35.13 -11.62 0.76
N SER A 311 34.10 -11.14 0.08
CA SER A 311 34.14 -9.88 -0.64
C SER A 311 32.77 -9.22 -0.69
N LEU A 312 32.80 -7.89 -0.73
CA LEU A 312 31.63 -7.04 -0.87
C LEU A 312 31.98 -5.96 -1.89
N SER A 313 31.31 -5.99 -3.04
CA SER A 313 31.59 -5.10 -4.18
C SER A 313 30.33 -4.39 -4.65
N PHE A 314 30.49 -3.14 -5.08
CA PHE A 314 29.43 -2.34 -5.66
C PHE A 314 29.75 -2.03 -7.12
N GLU A 315 28.77 -2.19 -8.00
CA GLU A 315 28.89 -1.90 -9.43
C GLU A 315 27.79 -0.93 -9.88
N SER A 316 28.15 -0.03 -10.79
CA SER A 316 27.22 0.90 -11.44
C SER A 316 26.72 0.26 -12.73
N LEU A 317 25.41 0.17 -12.88
CA LEU A 317 24.75 -0.31 -14.10
C LEU A 317 24.07 0.83 -14.88
N LEU A 318 24.25 2.08 -14.46
CA LEU A 318 23.69 3.25 -15.14
C LEU A 318 24.52 3.62 -16.36
N ASP A 319 23.85 3.83 -17.49
CA ASP A 319 24.47 4.42 -18.67
C ASP A 319 24.58 5.95 -18.51
N GLU A 320 25.79 6.44 -18.22
CA GLU A 320 26.04 7.88 -18.03
C GLU A 320 25.76 8.74 -19.27
N GLU A 321 25.75 8.17 -20.49
CA GLU A 321 25.50 8.92 -21.72
C GLU A 321 24.00 9.09 -22.00
N GLU A 322 23.18 8.09 -21.65
CA GLU A 322 21.72 8.12 -21.86
C GLU A 322 20.95 8.66 -20.65
N ALA A 323 21.50 8.58 -19.44
CA ALA A 323 20.79 8.93 -18.22
C ALA A 323 20.62 10.45 -18.01
N PRO A 324 19.52 10.89 -17.35
CA PRO A 324 19.35 12.28 -16.95
C PRO A 324 20.49 12.76 -16.04
N PRO A 325 20.94 14.03 -16.14
CA PRO A 325 21.99 14.58 -15.28
C PRO A 325 21.70 14.46 -13.78
N SER A 326 20.41 14.52 -13.39
CA SER A 326 19.95 14.27 -12.01
C SER A 326 20.32 12.86 -11.53
N SER A 327 20.13 11.85 -12.38
CA SER A 327 20.41 10.45 -12.07
C SER A 327 21.91 10.19 -11.98
N CYS A 328 22.70 10.76 -12.91
CA CYS A 328 24.16 10.66 -12.87
C CYS A 328 24.73 11.30 -11.59
N LEU A 329 24.21 12.45 -11.18
CA LEU A 329 24.60 13.09 -9.90
C LEU A 329 24.28 12.20 -8.70
N VAL A 330 23.06 11.67 -8.62
CA VAL A 330 22.62 10.80 -7.52
C VAL A 330 23.57 9.62 -7.37
N GLN A 331 23.88 8.96 -8.48
CA GLN A 331 24.76 7.81 -8.47
C GLN A 331 26.19 8.18 -8.05
N ARG A 332 26.74 9.28 -8.57
CA ARG A 332 28.07 9.76 -8.17
C ARG A 332 28.16 10.06 -6.67
N LEU A 333 27.11 10.63 -6.07
CA LEU A 333 27.07 10.88 -4.63
C LEU A 333 27.04 9.58 -3.82
N ILE A 334 26.31 8.56 -4.30
CA ILE A 334 26.28 7.24 -3.64
C ILE A 334 27.64 6.56 -3.73
N PHE A 335 28.28 6.57 -4.90
CA PHE A 335 29.63 6.00 -5.04
C PHE A 335 30.68 6.78 -4.23
N GLN A 336 30.55 8.11 -4.12
CA GLN A 336 31.38 8.90 -3.22
C GLN A 336 31.24 8.42 -1.76
N PHE A 337 30.03 8.08 -1.30
CA PHE A 337 29.85 7.47 0.01
C PHE A 337 30.51 6.10 0.09
N ILE A 338 30.23 5.22 -0.86
CA ILE A 338 30.77 3.86 -0.90
C ILE A 338 32.31 3.88 -0.83
N GLU A 339 32.94 4.72 -1.62
CA GLU A 339 34.40 4.89 -1.64
C GLU A 339 34.93 5.50 -0.33
N SER A 340 34.21 6.48 0.25
CA SER A 340 34.60 7.12 1.51
C SER A 340 34.62 6.16 2.71
N GLN A 341 33.83 5.08 2.64
CA GLN A 341 33.77 4.09 3.72
C GLN A 341 34.98 3.15 3.74
N GLY A 342 35.86 3.16 2.73
CA GLY A 342 37.07 2.33 2.67
C GLY A 342 36.76 0.87 2.37
N CYS A 343 37.47 -0.06 3.03
CA CYS A 343 37.28 -1.50 2.81
C CYS A 343 36.01 -2.01 3.51
N TRP A 344 34.93 -2.16 2.75
CA TRP A 344 33.66 -2.70 3.26
C TRP A 344 33.79 -4.10 3.87
N GLN A 345 34.75 -4.90 3.42
CA GLN A 345 35.08 -6.21 4.00
C GLN A 345 35.46 -6.12 5.48
N GLU A 346 36.18 -5.07 5.90
CA GLU A 346 36.57 -4.89 7.31
C GLU A 346 35.37 -4.51 8.19
N LYS A 347 34.38 -3.83 7.60
CA LYS A 347 33.14 -3.42 8.30
C LYS A 347 32.09 -4.53 8.35
N CYS A 348 32.11 -5.44 7.38
CA CYS A 348 31.18 -6.55 7.26
C CYS A 348 31.93 -7.88 7.18
N PRO A 349 32.62 -8.30 8.25
CA PRO A 349 33.37 -9.56 8.22
C PRO A 349 32.45 -10.79 8.23
N MET A 350 31.23 -10.67 8.77
CA MET A 350 30.27 -11.75 8.97
C MET A 350 28.86 -11.34 8.52
N LEU A 351 28.05 -12.33 8.13
CA LEU A 351 26.69 -12.18 7.64
C LEU A 351 25.78 -11.42 8.60
N GLN A 352 25.96 -11.57 9.91
CA GLN A 352 25.21 -10.80 10.92
C GLN A 352 25.31 -9.28 10.78
N TYR A 353 26.37 -8.76 10.15
CA TYR A 353 26.56 -7.32 9.92
C TYR A 353 25.99 -6.85 8.57
N LEU A 354 25.59 -7.78 7.70
CA LEU A 354 25.03 -7.44 6.39
C LEU A 354 23.75 -6.58 6.49
N PRO A 355 22.79 -6.85 7.40
CA PRO A 355 21.62 -5.99 7.56
C PRO A 355 21.97 -4.54 7.91
N GLN A 356 23.02 -4.31 8.70
CA GLN A 356 23.48 -2.96 9.05
C GLN A 356 24.06 -2.24 7.82
N VAL A 357 24.89 -2.93 7.03
CA VAL A 357 25.44 -2.37 5.79
C VAL A 357 24.33 -2.04 4.80
N LEU A 358 23.37 -2.95 4.61
CA LEU A 358 22.21 -2.71 3.76
C LEU A 358 21.42 -1.51 4.25
N HIS A 359 21.23 -1.35 5.56
CA HIS A 359 20.54 -0.19 6.14
C HIS A 359 21.29 1.13 5.90
N ASP A 360 22.60 1.15 6.14
CA ASP A 360 23.42 2.35 5.98
C ASP A 360 23.45 2.82 4.52
N VAL A 361 23.61 1.88 3.58
CA VAL A 361 23.57 2.15 2.14
C VAL A 361 22.17 2.59 1.72
N SER A 362 21.11 1.90 2.20
CA SER A 362 19.71 2.28 1.92
C SER A 362 19.41 3.72 2.33
N LEU A 363 19.90 4.15 3.48
CA LEU A 363 19.67 5.51 3.97
C LEU A 363 20.28 6.56 3.03
N VAL A 364 21.53 6.34 2.59
CA VAL A 364 22.20 7.24 1.65
C VAL A 364 21.52 7.23 0.29
N VAL A 365 21.17 6.04 -0.21
CA VAL A 365 20.43 5.84 -1.45
C VAL A 365 19.10 6.61 -1.42
N SER A 366 18.32 6.48 -0.34
CA SER A 366 17.03 7.15 -0.19
C SER A 366 17.15 8.68 -0.18
N HIS A 367 18.15 9.21 0.54
CA HIS A 367 18.43 10.65 0.57
C HIS A 367 18.89 11.18 -0.79
N CYS A 368 19.76 10.45 -1.49
CA CYS A 368 20.22 10.85 -2.82
C CYS A 368 19.08 10.72 -3.85
N ARG A 369 18.23 9.70 -3.79
CA ARG A 369 17.02 9.61 -4.63
C ARG A 369 16.13 10.83 -4.46
N THR A 370 15.85 11.20 -3.20
CA THR A 370 15.06 12.40 -2.88
C THR A 370 15.69 13.65 -3.49
N LEU A 371 17.01 13.80 -3.42
CA LEU A 371 17.72 14.91 -4.05
C LEU A 371 17.55 14.93 -5.58
N GLY A 372 17.61 13.78 -6.24
CA GLY A 372 17.34 13.65 -7.67
C GLY A 372 15.93 14.16 -8.02
N GLU A 373 14.92 13.74 -7.27
CA GLU A 373 13.54 14.21 -7.43
C GLU A 373 13.39 15.72 -7.14
N GLU A 374 14.18 16.28 -6.22
CA GLU A 374 14.22 17.72 -5.98
C GLU A 374 14.73 18.50 -7.17
N ILE A 375 15.80 18.01 -7.81
CA ILE A 375 16.40 18.64 -8.99
C ILE A 375 15.45 18.60 -10.17
N GLU A 376 14.85 17.44 -10.47
CA GLU A 376 13.86 17.32 -11.55
C GLU A 376 12.65 18.25 -11.32
N PHE A 377 12.23 18.38 -10.07
CA PHE A 377 11.19 19.34 -9.72
C PHE A 377 11.62 20.78 -9.98
N LEU A 378 12.85 21.16 -9.64
CA LEU A 378 13.37 22.51 -9.89
C LEU A 378 13.57 22.79 -11.38
N GLU A 379 13.98 21.81 -12.17
CA GLU A 379 14.04 21.95 -13.63
C GLU A 379 12.66 22.19 -14.23
N ARG A 380 11.63 21.47 -13.73
CA ARG A 380 10.27 21.56 -14.26
C ARG A 380 9.46 22.75 -13.73
N TRP A 381 9.67 23.14 -12.48
CA TRP A 381 8.85 24.12 -11.75
C TRP A 381 9.64 25.32 -11.21
N GLY A 382 10.96 25.38 -11.45
CA GLY A 382 11.85 26.43 -10.97
C GLY A 382 11.41 27.84 -11.34
N GLY A 383 10.77 28.02 -12.49
CA GLY A 383 10.25 29.32 -12.93
C GLY A 383 9.30 29.98 -11.91
N LYS A 384 8.58 29.20 -11.08
CA LYS A 384 7.75 29.74 -10.00
C LYS A 384 8.55 30.45 -8.90
N PHE A 385 9.83 30.11 -8.79
CA PHE A 385 10.76 30.62 -7.78
C PHE A 385 11.74 31.65 -8.36
N ASN A 386 11.49 32.19 -9.56
CA ASN A 386 12.44 33.01 -10.31
C ASN A 386 13.77 32.29 -10.61
N LEU A 387 13.77 30.96 -10.60
CA LEU A 387 14.88 30.12 -11.03
C LEU A 387 14.78 29.93 -12.54
N LEU A 388 15.74 30.51 -13.26
CA LEU A 388 15.78 30.53 -14.73
C LEU A 388 16.37 29.24 -15.29
N LYS A 389 17.43 28.73 -14.65
CA LYS A 389 18.15 27.55 -15.10
C LYS A 389 18.74 26.79 -13.90
N THR A 390 18.64 25.47 -13.96
CA THR A 390 19.40 24.52 -13.15
C THR A 390 20.43 23.85 -14.06
N ASP A 391 21.66 23.73 -13.61
CA ASP A 391 22.75 23.09 -14.34
C ASP A 391 23.55 22.23 -13.36
N ILE A 392 24.00 21.05 -13.81
CA ILE A 392 24.73 20.11 -12.97
C ILE A 392 26.11 19.92 -13.58
N ASP A 393 27.13 20.15 -12.77
CA ASP A 393 28.54 20.04 -13.12
C ASP A 393 29.21 19.13 -12.10
N ASP A 394 29.27 17.85 -12.45
CA ASP A 394 29.71 16.79 -11.55
C ASP A 394 28.91 16.74 -10.24
N THR A 395 29.51 17.06 -9.10
CA THR A 395 28.85 17.12 -7.78
C THR A 395 28.30 18.52 -7.44
N LYS A 396 28.39 19.47 -8.37
CA LYS A 396 27.98 20.87 -8.16
C LYS A 396 26.69 21.17 -8.90
N VAL A 397 25.71 21.72 -8.18
CA VAL A 397 24.45 22.20 -8.75
C VAL A 397 24.48 23.72 -8.84
N LYS A 398 24.36 24.24 -10.06
CA LYS A 398 24.31 25.68 -10.36
C LYS A 398 22.86 26.10 -10.55
N LEU A 399 22.43 27.08 -9.77
CA LEU A 399 21.08 27.62 -9.76
C LEU A 399 21.12 29.08 -10.18
N LEU A 400 20.63 29.39 -11.38
CA LEU A 400 20.61 30.74 -11.92
C LEU A 400 19.27 31.43 -11.60
N PHE A 401 19.29 32.39 -10.69
CA PHE A 401 18.14 33.20 -10.34
C PHE A 401 18.10 34.49 -11.17
N SER A 402 16.91 34.89 -11.58
CA SER A 402 16.70 36.14 -12.32
C SER A 402 15.33 36.71 -12.02
N SER A 403 15.30 37.93 -11.49
CA SER A 403 14.07 38.68 -11.25
C SER A 403 14.19 40.11 -11.73
N SER A 404 13.25 40.55 -12.58
CA SER A 404 13.17 41.93 -13.03
C SER A 404 12.59 42.86 -11.97
N THR A 405 11.77 42.36 -11.04
CA THR A 405 11.12 43.17 -10.00
C THR A 405 12.13 43.76 -9.02
N VAL A 406 13.05 42.94 -8.55
CA VAL A 406 14.15 43.33 -7.65
C VAL A 406 15.42 43.73 -8.43
N PHE A 407 15.34 43.73 -9.77
CA PHE A 407 16.45 44.01 -10.69
C PHE A 407 17.73 43.23 -10.34
N ALA A 408 17.60 41.92 -10.16
CA ALA A 408 18.70 41.06 -9.73
C ALA A 408 18.84 39.80 -10.60
N LYS A 409 20.09 39.43 -10.86
CA LYS A 409 20.48 38.18 -11.52
C LYS A 409 21.77 37.68 -10.90
N PHE A 410 21.76 36.47 -10.37
CA PHE A 410 22.91 35.85 -9.73
C PHE A 410 22.80 34.33 -9.84
N GLU A 411 23.93 33.66 -9.81
CA GLU A 411 24.03 32.20 -9.85
C GLU A 411 24.57 31.70 -8.51
N VAL A 412 23.91 30.70 -7.93
CA VAL A 412 24.35 30.02 -6.72
C VAL A 412 24.85 28.64 -7.11
N THR A 413 26.12 28.35 -6.83
CA THR A 413 26.70 27.03 -7.01
C THR A 413 26.75 26.33 -5.67
N LEU A 414 26.04 25.21 -5.53
CA LEU A 414 26.01 24.36 -4.35
C LEU A 414 26.88 23.13 -4.58
N SER A 415 27.84 22.87 -3.70
CA SER A 415 28.65 21.65 -3.77
C SER A 415 27.98 20.57 -2.93
N LEU A 416 27.47 19.53 -3.58
CA LEU A 416 26.77 18.43 -2.92
C LEU A 416 27.76 17.35 -2.49
N SER A 417 27.38 16.59 -1.47
CA SER A 417 28.11 15.41 -1.01
C SER A 417 27.11 14.36 -0.54
N ALA A 418 27.57 13.13 -0.34
CA ALA A 418 26.72 12.04 0.12
C ALA A 418 26.13 12.24 1.53
N SER A 419 26.61 13.25 2.26
CA SER A 419 26.06 13.67 3.56
C SER A 419 24.78 14.50 3.46
N TYR A 420 24.33 14.82 2.24
CA TYR A 420 23.04 15.47 2.01
C TYR A 420 21.88 14.60 2.52
N PRO A 421 20.83 15.16 3.15
CA PRO A 421 20.61 16.57 3.46
C PRO A 421 21.08 16.99 4.87
N SER A 422 21.87 16.16 5.55
CA SER A 422 22.20 16.29 6.97
C SER A 422 23.28 17.34 7.26
N ALA A 423 24.14 17.65 6.29
CA ALA A 423 25.19 18.65 6.40
C ALA A 423 24.84 19.96 5.68
N SER A 424 25.39 21.08 6.17
CA SER A 424 25.33 22.37 5.49
C SER A 424 26.08 22.31 4.17
N LEU A 425 25.50 22.85 3.10
CA LEU A 425 26.08 22.81 1.76
C LEU A 425 27.10 23.93 1.56
N PRO A 426 28.36 23.63 1.20
CA PRO A 426 29.28 24.64 0.71
C PRO A 426 28.71 25.29 -0.55
N PHE A 427 28.70 26.62 -0.59
CA PHE A 427 28.15 27.36 -1.71
C PHE A 427 29.08 28.47 -2.17
N ALA A 428 28.91 28.88 -3.43
CA ALA A 428 29.56 30.05 -4.01
C ALA A 428 28.52 30.85 -4.81
N VAL A 429 28.62 32.18 -4.75
CA VAL A 429 27.68 33.06 -5.45
C VAL A 429 28.39 33.84 -6.54
N GLN A 430 27.90 33.72 -7.77
CA GLN A 430 28.33 34.54 -8.89
C GLN A 430 27.28 35.60 -9.21
N LYS A 431 27.56 36.82 -8.78
CA LYS A 431 26.72 37.99 -9.06
C LYS A 431 26.83 38.42 -10.52
N ARG A 432 25.69 38.68 -11.18
CA ARG A 432 25.63 39.20 -12.56
C ARG A 432 24.99 40.60 -12.62
N ILE A 433 23.87 40.80 -11.94
CA ILE A 433 23.08 42.04 -11.92
C ILE A 433 22.47 42.22 -10.51
N GLY A 434 22.32 43.46 -10.05
CA GLY A 434 21.69 43.80 -8.77
C GLY A 434 22.69 43.93 -7.62
N ASN A 435 22.22 43.91 -6.38
CA ASN A 435 23.08 44.03 -5.19
C ASN A 435 23.33 42.71 -4.45
N ILE A 436 22.50 41.70 -4.66
CA ILE A 436 22.57 40.39 -4.00
C ILE A 436 23.91 39.70 -4.28
N GLY A 437 24.65 39.39 -3.22
CA GLY A 437 25.93 38.70 -3.22
C GLY A 437 25.97 37.54 -2.23
N GLU A 438 27.18 37.17 -1.80
CA GLU A 438 27.41 36.01 -0.94
C GLU A 438 26.88 36.21 0.48
N GLU A 439 26.96 37.43 1.03
CA GLU A 439 26.49 37.74 2.39
C GLU A 439 24.97 37.58 2.53
N GLU A 440 24.19 38.11 1.59
CA GLU A 440 22.73 38.02 1.62
C GLU A 440 22.26 36.57 1.43
N VAL A 441 22.90 35.84 0.51
CA VAL A 441 22.60 34.42 0.29
C VAL A 441 23.00 33.59 1.50
N SER A 442 24.16 33.86 2.11
CA SER A 442 24.62 33.19 3.34
C SER A 442 23.62 33.36 4.49
N ALA A 443 23.09 34.57 4.68
CA ALA A 443 22.11 34.85 5.72
C ALA A 443 20.82 34.01 5.51
N VAL A 444 20.38 33.86 4.26
CA VAL A 444 19.20 33.04 3.94
C VAL A 444 19.49 31.56 4.17
N LEU A 445 20.62 31.03 3.71
CA LEU A 445 20.93 29.61 3.88
C LEU A 445 21.12 29.22 5.36
N ALA A 446 21.64 30.12 6.19
CA ALA A 446 21.81 29.89 7.63
C ALA A 446 20.46 29.67 8.36
N ASP A 447 19.38 30.30 7.88
CA ASP A 447 18.04 30.17 8.43
C ASP A 447 17.30 28.91 7.95
N VAL A 448 17.80 28.22 6.91
CA VAL A 448 17.15 27.01 6.39
C VAL A 448 17.61 25.78 7.16
N PRO A 449 16.72 25.08 7.89
CA PRO A 449 17.09 23.86 8.59
C PRO A 449 17.39 22.73 7.61
N THR A 450 18.42 21.94 7.93
CA THR A 450 18.78 20.70 7.21
C THR A 450 17.66 19.66 7.29
N GLY A 451 17.74 18.59 6.48
CA GLY A 451 16.75 17.51 6.44
C GLY A 451 15.88 17.48 5.18
N HIS A 452 14.78 16.72 5.21
CA HIS A 452 14.01 16.39 4.00
C HIS A 452 13.63 17.61 3.14
N HIS A 453 13.78 17.49 1.82
CA HIS A 453 13.58 18.57 0.85
C HIS A 453 14.43 19.83 1.07
N TYR A 454 15.69 19.67 1.46
CA TYR A 454 16.57 20.80 1.82
C TYR A 454 16.79 21.76 0.64
N LEU A 455 17.10 21.23 -0.55
CA LEU A 455 17.36 22.03 -1.74
C LEU A 455 16.13 22.85 -2.16
N ARG A 456 14.93 22.24 -2.16
CA ARG A 456 13.67 22.96 -2.45
C ARG A 456 13.40 24.05 -1.43
N ARG A 457 13.70 23.82 -0.15
CA ARG A 457 13.55 24.83 0.92
C ARG A 457 14.54 25.98 0.73
N ILE A 458 15.80 25.71 0.37
CA ILE A 458 16.79 26.75 0.03
C ILE A 458 16.27 27.63 -1.12
N VAL A 459 15.82 27.02 -2.22
CA VAL A 459 15.30 27.76 -3.38
C VAL A 459 14.07 28.59 -3.01
N SER A 460 13.17 28.03 -2.20
CA SER A 460 11.97 28.73 -1.73
C SER A 460 12.31 29.91 -0.84
N SER A 461 13.26 29.77 0.09
CA SER A 461 13.69 30.84 0.97
C SER A 461 14.43 31.95 0.22
N ILE A 462 15.30 31.62 -0.74
CA ILE A 462 15.94 32.61 -1.62
C ILE A 462 14.87 33.39 -2.39
N HIS A 463 13.87 32.70 -2.92
CA HIS A 463 12.78 33.34 -3.64
C HIS A 463 12.00 34.32 -2.73
N GLN A 464 11.60 33.88 -1.54
CA GLN A 464 10.78 34.67 -0.62
C GLN A 464 11.54 35.86 -0.02
N THR A 465 12.80 35.69 0.35
CA THR A 465 13.56 36.71 1.07
C THR A 465 14.28 37.69 0.15
N LEU A 466 14.79 37.21 -1.00
CA LEU A 466 15.68 38.01 -1.86
C LEU A 466 15.02 38.42 -3.19
N LEU A 467 13.99 37.72 -3.64
CA LEU A 467 13.41 37.92 -4.98
C LEU A 467 11.93 38.33 -4.97
N GLN A 468 11.28 38.33 -3.81
CA GLN A 468 9.98 38.99 -3.60
C GLN A 468 10.20 40.41 -3.07
N ASP A 469 9.34 41.33 -3.48
CA ASP A 469 9.38 42.73 -3.07
C ASP A 469 9.23 42.83 -1.53
N PRO A 470 9.95 43.72 -0.83
CA PRO A 470 9.62 44.03 0.56
C PRO A 470 8.19 44.58 0.56
N ARG A 471 7.30 43.97 1.33
CA ARG A 471 5.98 44.55 1.59
C ARG A 471 6.07 45.85 2.37
#